data_AF-A0A8C6V468-F1
#
_entry.id   AF-A0A8C6V468-F1
#
_cell.length_a   1.000
_cell.length_b   1.000
_cell.length_c   1.000
_cell.angle_alpha   90.00
_cell.angle_beta   90.00
_cell.angle_gamma   90.00
#
_symmetry.space_group_name_H-M   'P 1'
#
loop_
_entity.id
_entity.type
_entity.pdbx_description
1 polymer ?
#
loop_
_entity_poly.entity_id
_entity_poly.type
_entity_poly.pdbx_seq_one_letter_code
_entity_poly.pdbx_strand_id
1 'polypeptide(L)'
;MASSLDHGLKKTVWKKTIIADCRKSEIWKILILDQFTTKLLSSCCKMSDLMAEKITIVEDLYKSREPVLEMKAIYFMSPTFLTHLFCLLTMNKTSKRLTKVCKEINISFLPQEAQVYTFDNPGAFQSIYSSHSQDRRKTLESLADQLVTLCATLDEYPGVRYKKDGNMENAETLAKLVDDKLSIHYELDDGGKRKGKTQAQLLIVDRGFDPVSPILHELTYQAMAYDLIEINEDTYKYKANNGAEKQALLNENDMLWVKLRHRHIAEVTEEIPKLVKEISASKNKQPDAKITISNLSQMMKKMPAFRKQMSEKTVHLQLAEDCMKHYSKNVEKLCKAEQDLAVGSDVDGVKVKDPMRTLLPVLLHPYSIPDKIRAVLLYIFSLNGTTEENLNKLIQHVKIEDQREYILNWKQLGVPIITVPSFFPRKSSRRDRSQEQTYNLSRWTPVIKDVMEDAVENKLDTREWPHQSECPAAWNGSGAVSARQKHKPSSQDERRGARLIIFVIGGVTYSEMRCAYEVTQAVKSCEVIIGQFESSTELFFNLLKE
;
A
#
# COMPACT_ATOMS: atom_id res chain seq x y z
N MET A 1 16.82 11.43 -12.52
CA MET A 1 15.62 11.15 -11.69
C MET A 1 14.29 11.43 -12.40
N ALA A 2 14.25 11.68 -13.71
CA ALA A 2 12.99 11.93 -14.45
C ALA A 2 12.43 10.67 -15.18
N SER A 3 13.08 9.51 -15.07
CA SER A 3 12.72 8.29 -15.82
C SER A 3 11.78 7.33 -15.08
N SER A 4 11.48 7.56 -13.80
CA SER A 4 10.52 6.73 -13.04
C SER A 4 9.06 7.19 -13.19
N LEU A 5 8.82 8.37 -13.79
CA LEU A 5 7.48 8.96 -13.95
C LEU A 5 6.71 8.44 -15.18
N ASP A 6 7.35 7.67 -16.05
CA ASP A 6 6.71 7.07 -17.22
C ASP A 6 6.06 5.69 -16.95
N HIS A 7 6.36 5.11 -15.78
CA HIS A 7 5.94 3.77 -15.36
C HIS A 7 5.30 3.85 -13.97
N GLY A 8 4.09 3.31 -13.83
CA GLY A 8 3.38 3.28 -12.56
C GLY A 8 1.93 2.87 -12.73
N LEU A 9 1.38 2.23 -11.70
CA LEU A 9 0.05 1.62 -11.74
C LEU A 9 -1.05 2.61 -12.09
N LYS A 10 -1.01 3.83 -11.54
CA LYS A 10 -1.94 4.93 -11.86
C LYS A 10 -1.98 5.25 -13.35
N LYS A 11 -0.81 5.34 -13.99
CA LYS A 11 -0.70 5.64 -15.42
C LYS A 11 -1.17 4.46 -16.28
N THR A 12 -0.88 3.22 -15.86
CA THR A 12 -1.35 2.01 -16.53
C THR A 12 -2.87 1.92 -16.52
N VAL A 13 -3.49 2.16 -15.35
CA VAL A 13 -4.93 2.25 -15.19
C VAL A 13 -5.51 3.34 -16.08
N TRP A 14 -4.99 4.57 -16.00
CA TRP A 14 -5.45 5.70 -16.81
C TRP A 14 -5.43 5.37 -18.31
N LYS A 15 -4.33 4.79 -18.82
CA LYS A 15 -4.19 4.40 -20.23
C LYS A 15 -5.20 3.34 -20.69
N LYS A 16 -5.63 2.44 -19.79
CA LYS A 16 -6.61 1.38 -20.09
C LYS A 16 -8.07 1.83 -19.90
N THR A 17 -8.34 2.99 -19.33
CA THR A 17 -9.72 3.48 -19.17
C THR A 17 -10.43 3.77 -20.49
N ILE A 18 -11.77 3.66 -20.50
CA ILE A 18 -12.68 3.88 -21.65
C ILE A 18 -12.46 5.23 -22.35
N ILE A 19 -11.89 6.21 -21.66
CA ILE A 19 -11.70 7.57 -22.17
C ILE A 19 -10.91 7.56 -23.50
N ALA A 20 -9.94 6.66 -23.65
CA ALA A 20 -9.19 6.50 -24.90
C ALA A 20 -10.07 6.07 -26.09
N ASP A 21 -10.98 5.13 -25.87
CA ASP A 21 -11.89 4.60 -26.91
C ASP A 21 -12.97 5.63 -27.31
N CYS A 22 -13.32 6.54 -26.40
CA CYS A 22 -14.30 7.60 -26.63
C CYS A 22 -13.73 8.89 -27.26
N ARG A 23 -12.41 8.96 -27.50
CA ARG A 23 -11.73 10.11 -28.15
C ARG A 23 -12.19 10.40 -29.57
N LYS A 24 -12.78 9.42 -30.26
CA LYS A 24 -13.16 9.51 -31.70
C LYS A 24 -14.26 10.53 -32.02
N SER A 25 -14.73 11.34 -31.06
CA SER A 25 -15.78 12.33 -31.26
C SER A 25 -15.34 13.67 -30.69
N GLU A 26 -15.30 14.71 -31.54
CA GLU A 26 -14.97 16.11 -31.20
C GLU A 26 -15.96 16.78 -30.22
N ILE A 27 -17.03 16.08 -29.85
CA ILE A 27 -18.13 16.59 -29.05
C ILE A 27 -17.80 16.41 -27.56
N TRP A 28 -18.10 17.44 -26.77
CA TRP A 28 -18.03 17.42 -25.31
C TRP A 28 -19.01 16.41 -24.71
N LYS A 29 -18.59 15.77 -23.61
CA LYS A 29 -19.33 14.66 -22.99
C LYS A 29 -19.46 14.87 -21.49
N ILE A 30 -20.49 14.25 -20.94
CA ILE A 30 -20.74 14.16 -19.50
C ILE A 30 -20.24 12.79 -19.04
N LEU A 31 -19.50 12.75 -17.95
CA LEU A 31 -19.04 11.51 -17.33
C LEU A 31 -19.87 11.24 -16.07
N ILE A 32 -20.46 10.06 -15.99
CA ILE A 32 -21.30 9.65 -14.88
C ILE A 32 -20.60 8.49 -14.16
N LEU A 33 -20.37 8.66 -12.87
CA LEU A 33 -19.57 7.76 -12.03
C LEU A 33 -20.35 7.27 -10.82
N ASP A 34 -20.09 6.03 -10.41
CA ASP A 34 -20.45 5.56 -9.07
C ASP A 34 -19.33 5.86 -8.04
N GLN A 35 -19.50 5.42 -6.80
CA GLN A 35 -18.53 5.69 -5.74
C GLN A 35 -17.14 5.08 -6.03
N PHE A 36 -17.09 3.83 -6.50
CA PHE A 36 -15.82 3.14 -6.78
C PHE A 36 -15.09 3.77 -7.97
N THR A 37 -15.78 3.99 -9.08
CA THR A 37 -15.21 4.61 -10.29
C THR A 37 -14.82 6.06 -10.07
N THR A 38 -15.51 6.78 -9.17
CA THR A 38 -15.08 8.11 -8.70
C THR A 38 -13.73 8.03 -8.00
N LYS A 39 -13.54 7.11 -7.04
CA LYS A 39 -12.25 6.89 -6.37
C LYS A 39 -11.15 6.45 -7.36
N LEU A 40 -11.50 5.57 -8.31
CA LEU A 40 -10.58 5.06 -9.32
C LEU A 40 -10.04 6.18 -10.20
N LEU A 41 -10.93 7.05 -10.72
CA LEU A 41 -10.52 8.17 -11.56
C LEU A 41 -9.81 9.26 -10.77
N SER A 42 -10.28 9.60 -9.56
CA SER A 42 -9.61 10.60 -8.72
C SER A 42 -8.19 10.19 -8.35
N SER A 43 -7.91 8.88 -8.25
CA SER A 43 -6.57 8.37 -7.98
C SER A 43 -5.62 8.49 -9.18
N CYS A 44 -6.10 8.31 -10.42
CA CYS A 44 -5.24 8.22 -11.60
C CYS A 44 -5.24 9.46 -12.53
N CYS A 45 -6.16 10.41 -12.36
CA CYS A 45 -6.23 11.59 -13.21
C CYS A 45 -6.72 12.86 -12.48
N LYS A 46 -6.41 14.02 -13.08
CA LYS A 46 -6.93 15.33 -12.64
C LYS A 46 -8.10 15.76 -13.51
N MET A 47 -8.89 16.71 -13.01
CA MET A 47 -9.92 17.38 -13.81
C MET A 47 -9.37 18.01 -15.09
N SER A 48 -8.12 18.51 -15.08
CA SER A 48 -7.46 19.01 -16.29
C SER A 48 -7.27 17.92 -17.36
N ASP A 49 -6.98 16.70 -16.92
CA ASP A 49 -6.76 15.56 -17.82
C ASP A 49 -8.09 15.13 -18.43
N LEU A 50 -9.16 15.07 -17.62
CA LEU A 50 -10.53 14.80 -18.12
C LEU A 50 -11.00 15.87 -19.13
N MET A 51 -10.73 17.15 -18.86
CA MET A 51 -11.06 18.24 -19.78
C MET A 51 -10.29 18.13 -21.11
N ALA A 52 -9.01 17.72 -21.08
CA ALA A 52 -8.24 17.46 -22.29
C ALA A 52 -8.87 16.35 -23.15
N GLU A 53 -9.57 15.42 -22.51
CA GLU A 53 -10.30 14.31 -23.12
C GLU A 53 -11.76 14.65 -23.50
N LYS A 54 -12.10 15.96 -23.52
CA LYS A 54 -13.44 16.48 -23.86
C LYS A 54 -14.54 16.05 -22.89
N ILE A 55 -14.19 15.84 -21.63
CA ILE A 55 -15.15 15.64 -20.54
C ILE A 55 -15.32 16.97 -19.82
N THR A 56 -16.53 17.52 -19.86
CA THR A 56 -16.81 18.86 -19.29
C THR A 56 -17.41 18.81 -17.90
N ILE A 57 -18.22 17.78 -17.63
CA ILE A 57 -18.99 17.63 -16.40
C ILE A 57 -18.81 16.19 -15.91
N VAL A 58 -18.58 16.04 -14.61
CA VAL A 58 -18.55 14.76 -13.90
C VAL A 58 -19.69 14.76 -12.90
N GLU A 59 -20.58 13.77 -13.00
CA GLU A 59 -21.78 13.64 -12.16
C GLU A 59 -21.79 12.31 -11.41
N ASP A 60 -22.48 12.32 -10.27
CA ASP A 60 -22.73 11.14 -9.46
C ASP A 60 -23.92 10.34 -10.05
N LEU A 61 -23.74 9.04 -10.21
CA LEU A 61 -24.75 8.12 -10.73
C LEU A 61 -26.02 8.09 -9.88
N TYR A 62 -25.89 8.23 -8.56
CA TYR A 62 -26.98 8.06 -7.60
C TYR A 62 -27.69 9.36 -7.23
N LYS A 63 -27.14 10.52 -7.64
CA LYS A 63 -27.79 11.82 -7.42
C LYS A 63 -28.75 12.17 -8.56
N SER A 64 -29.78 12.95 -8.21
CA SER A 64 -30.65 13.58 -9.21
C SER A 64 -29.84 14.58 -10.02
N ARG A 65 -30.01 14.56 -11.34
CA ARG A 65 -29.21 15.34 -12.29
C ARG A 65 -30.12 16.13 -13.21
N GLU A 66 -29.64 17.29 -13.64
CA GLU A 66 -30.34 18.09 -14.64
C GLU A 66 -30.22 17.43 -16.03
N PRO A 67 -31.32 17.31 -16.80
CA PRO A 67 -31.26 16.72 -18.13
C PRO A 67 -30.50 17.62 -19.13
N VAL A 68 -29.38 17.10 -19.67
CA VAL A 68 -28.61 17.77 -20.73
C VAL A 68 -28.73 16.97 -22.03
N LEU A 69 -29.73 17.31 -22.85
CA LEU A 69 -30.10 16.52 -24.05
C LEU A 69 -29.11 16.68 -25.22
N GLU A 70 -28.30 17.73 -25.22
CA GLU A 70 -27.38 18.07 -26.31
C GLU A 70 -26.03 17.33 -26.22
N MET A 71 -25.70 16.77 -25.05
CA MET A 71 -24.43 16.11 -24.79
C MET A 71 -24.58 14.58 -24.73
N LYS A 72 -23.51 13.88 -25.11
CA LYS A 72 -23.42 12.43 -24.90
C LYS A 72 -22.95 12.17 -23.47
N ALA A 73 -23.49 11.11 -22.86
CA ALA A 73 -23.06 10.63 -21.55
C ALA A 73 -22.17 9.39 -21.68
N ILE A 74 -21.13 9.33 -20.86
CA ILE A 74 -20.32 8.14 -20.60
C ILE A 74 -20.68 7.67 -19.20
N TYR A 75 -21.23 6.47 -19.11
CA TYR A 75 -21.46 5.80 -17.83
C TYR A 75 -20.26 4.91 -17.56
N PHE A 76 -19.48 5.26 -16.54
CA PHE A 76 -18.41 4.39 -16.04
C PHE A 76 -18.78 4.00 -14.62
N MET A 77 -19.19 2.75 -14.45
CA MET A 77 -19.81 2.24 -13.23
C MET A 77 -19.46 0.78 -13.02
N SER A 78 -19.50 0.36 -11.76
CA SER A 78 -19.25 -1.01 -11.32
C SER A 78 -20.47 -1.89 -11.59
N PRO A 79 -20.31 -3.19 -11.87
CA PRO A 79 -21.40 -4.12 -12.13
C PRO A 79 -22.08 -4.58 -10.83
N THR A 80 -22.80 -3.68 -10.16
CA THR A 80 -23.76 -4.02 -9.09
C THR A 80 -25.07 -4.57 -9.66
N PHE A 81 -25.93 -5.14 -8.81
CA PHE A 81 -27.27 -5.61 -9.22
C PHE A 81 -28.10 -4.48 -9.87
N LEU A 82 -28.13 -3.29 -9.27
CA LEU A 82 -28.89 -2.14 -9.77
C LEU A 82 -28.36 -1.65 -11.12
N THR A 83 -27.04 -1.60 -11.26
CA THR A 83 -26.38 -1.16 -12.49
C THR A 83 -26.50 -2.21 -13.60
N HIS A 84 -26.46 -3.50 -13.26
CA HIS A 84 -26.71 -4.58 -14.21
C HIS A 84 -28.15 -4.53 -14.72
N LEU A 85 -29.12 -4.33 -13.82
CA LEU A 85 -30.52 -4.12 -14.20
C LEU A 85 -30.69 -2.87 -15.07
N PHE A 86 -30.00 -1.77 -14.74
CA PHE A 86 -29.98 -0.56 -15.58
C PHE A 86 -29.41 -0.84 -16.98
N CYS A 87 -28.30 -1.57 -17.10
CA CYS A 87 -27.74 -2.00 -18.38
C CYS A 87 -28.72 -2.89 -19.15
N LEU A 88 -29.37 -3.85 -18.49
CA LEU A 88 -30.38 -4.72 -19.12
C LEU A 88 -31.60 -3.93 -19.61
N LEU A 89 -32.09 -2.98 -18.82
CA LEU A 89 -33.21 -2.10 -19.18
C LEU A 89 -32.85 -1.16 -20.34
N THR A 90 -31.64 -0.63 -20.36
CA THR A 90 -31.11 0.20 -21.46
C THR A 90 -30.75 -0.61 -22.71
N MET A 91 -30.54 -1.92 -22.58
CA MET A 91 -30.31 -2.86 -23.70
C MET A 91 -31.61 -3.42 -24.30
N ASN A 92 -32.78 -3.09 -23.74
CA ASN A 92 -34.08 -3.52 -24.27
C ASN A 92 -34.41 -2.83 -25.62
N LYS A 93 -35.32 -3.42 -26.42
CA LYS A 93 -35.57 -3.06 -27.84
C LYS A 93 -35.79 -1.56 -28.11
N THR A 94 -36.36 -0.82 -27.16
CA THR A 94 -36.61 0.63 -27.23
C THR A 94 -35.37 1.49 -26.95
N SER A 95 -34.46 1.04 -26.09
CA SER A 95 -33.28 1.78 -25.63
C SER A 95 -31.98 1.44 -26.37
N LYS A 96 -31.96 0.37 -27.19
CA LYS A 96 -30.86 0.07 -28.13
C LYS A 96 -30.51 1.23 -29.08
N ARG A 97 -31.44 2.18 -29.29
CA ARG A 97 -31.19 3.39 -30.10
C ARG A 97 -30.28 4.41 -29.40
N LEU A 98 -30.18 4.36 -28.06
CA LEU A 98 -29.45 5.33 -27.25
C LEU A 98 -28.03 4.84 -26.89
N THR A 99 -27.87 3.54 -26.61
CA THR A 99 -26.58 2.97 -26.22
C THR A 99 -25.72 2.66 -27.44
N LYS A 100 -24.63 3.42 -27.61
CA LYS A 100 -23.68 3.23 -28.73
C LYS A 100 -22.62 2.17 -28.46
N VAL A 101 -22.13 2.10 -27.22
CA VAL A 101 -21.03 1.23 -26.80
C VAL A 101 -21.35 0.72 -25.41
N CYS A 102 -21.17 -0.59 -25.20
CA CYS A 102 -21.18 -1.23 -23.90
C CYS A 102 -19.95 -2.14 -23.85
N LYS A 103 -19.04 -1.90 -22.91
CA LYS A 103 -17.75 -2.58 -22.82
C LYS A 103 -17.36 -2.76 -21.36
N GLU A 104 -16.82 -3.92 -21.05
CA GLU A 104 -16.23 -4.22 -19.75
C GLU A 104 -14.72 -3.90 -19.79
N ILE A 105 -14.21 -3.15 -18.80
CA ILE A 105 -12.79 -2.76 -18.72
C ILE A 105 -11.98 -3.74 -17.88
N ASN A 106 -12.63 -4.57 -17.06
CA ASN A 106 -11.97 -5.49 -16.13
C ASN A 106 -10.93 -4.78 -15.24
N ILE A 107 -11.35 -3.72 -14.55
CA ILE A 107 -10.57 -3.01 -13.52
C ILE A 107 -11.41 -2.95 -12.25
N SER A 108 -11.02 -3.71 -11.23
CA SER A 108 -11.73 -3.79 -9.93
C SER A 108 -10.79 -3.57 -8.75
N PHE A 109 -9.84 -2.64 -8.90
CA PHE A 109 -8.89 -2.23 -7.85
C PHE A 109 -8.60 -0.73 -7.95
N LEU A 110 -8.13 -0.14 -6.85
CA LEU A 110 -7.68 1.25 -6.81
C LEU A 110 -6.14 1.30 -6.81
N PRO A 111 -5.52 2.08 -7.72
CA PRO A 111 -4.08 2.30 -7.69
C PRO A 111 -3.75 3.35 -6.62
N GLN A 112 -3.46 2.94 -5.38
CA GLN A 112 -3.20 3.87 -4.26
C GLN A 112 -1.93 4.70 -4.52
N GLU A 113 -0.86 4.04 -4.97
CA GLU A 113 0.41 4.65 -5.36
C GLU A 113 0.93 4.05 -6.68
N ALA A 114 2.09 4.50 -7.16
CA ALA A 114 2.70 3.97 -8.37
C ALA A 114 3.00 2.47 -8.30
N GLN A 115 3.30 1.93 -7.11
CA GLN A 115 3.61 0.51 -6.88
C GLN A 115 2.71 -0.15 -5.82
N VAL A 116 1.63 0.54 -5.39
CA VAL A 116 0.71 0.07 -4.35
C VAL A 116 -0.72 0.05 -4.85
N TYR A 117 -1.43 -1.06 -4.62
CA TYR A 117 -2.86 -1.19 -4.94
C TYR A 117 -3.71 -1.61 -3.74
N THR A 118 -5.00 -1.29 -3.81
CA THR A 118 -5.99 -1.71 -2.82
C THR A 118 -7.29 -2.13 -3.49
N PHE A 119 -8.03 -3.04 -2.86
CA PHE A 119 -9.35 -3.48 -3.33
C PHE A 119 -10.52 -2.74 -2.69
N ASP A 120 -10.26 -1.85 -1.73
CA ASP A 120 -11.26 -0.99 -1.07
C ASP A 120 -12.46 -1.78 -0.52
N ASN A 121 -12.19 -2.85 0.21
CA ASN A 121 -13.17 -3.74 0.81
C ASN A 121 -13.10 -3.70 2.36
N PRO A 122 -13.74 -2.70 3.01
CA PRO A 122 -13.65 -2.46 4.46
C PRO A 122 -14.29 -3.54 5.35
N GLY A 123 -14.99 -4.53 4.78
CA GLY A 123 -15.53 -5.68 5.52
C GLY A 123 -14.69 -6.95 5.38
N ALA A 124 -13.64 -6.94 4.54
CA ALA A 124 -12.91 -8.14 4.21
C ALA A 124 -12.11 -8.69 5.40
N PHE A 125 -11.55 -7.82 6.26
CA PHE A 125 -10.78 -8.25 7.43
C PHE A 125 -11.64 -9.10 8.36
N GLN A 126 -12.76 -8.54 8.82
CA GLN A 126 -13.70 -9.24 9.68
C GLN A 126 -14.29 -10.47 9.00
N SER A 127 -14.64 -10.39 7.71
CA SER A 127 -15.16 -11.54 6.95
C SER A 127 -14.17 -12.69 6.86
N ILE A 128 -12.86 -12.42 6.82
CA ILE A 128 -11.84 -13.46 6.70
C ILE A 128 -11.43 -14.00 8.07
N TYR A 129 -11.11 -13.13 9.02
CA TYR A 129 -10.49 -13.53 10.28
C TYR A 129 -11.48 -13.75 11.43
N SER A 130 -12.71 -13.23 11.38
CA SER A 130 -13.68 -13.48 12.45
C SER A 130 -14.04 -14.97 12.51
N SER A 131 -14.08 -15.52 13.74
CA SER A 131 -14.47 -16.90 14.00
C SER A 131 -15.93 -17.20 13.65
N HIS A 132 -16.78 -16.16 13.58
CA HIS A 132 -18.22 -16.28 13.32
C HIS A 132 -18.60 -16.04 11.85
N SER A 133 -17.63 -15.71 10.99
CA SER A 133 -17.90 -15.36 9.60
C SER A 133 -18.42 -16.54 8.78
N GLN A 134 -19.50 -16.30 8.03
CA GLN A 134 -20.04 -17.24 7.04
C GLN A 134 -19.67 -16.88 5.60
N ASP A 135 -19.11 -15.68 5.40
CA ASP A 135 -18.86 -15.13 4.07
C ASP A 135 -17.38 -15.19 3.65
N ARG A 136 -16.49 -15.73 4.49
CA ARG A 136 -15.04 -15.89 4.23
C ARG A 136 -14.75 -16.34 2.81
N ARG A 137 -15.37 -17.44 2.36
CA ARG A 137 -15.10 -18.01 1.03
C ARG A 137 -15.55 -17.08 -0.10
N LYS A 138 -16.73 -16.47 0.02
CA LYS A 138 -17.23 -15.50 -0.97
C LYS A 138 -16.32 -14.28 -1.04
N THR A 139 -15.83 -13.82 0.11
CA THR A 139 -14.86 -12.72 0.17
C THR A 139 -13.57 -13.11 -0.54
N LEU A 140 -13.00 -14.29 -0.28
CA LEU A 140 -11.80 -14.77 -1.00
C LEU A 140 -12.06 -14.92 -2.52
N GLU A 141 -13.23 -15.40 -2.94
CA GLU A 141 -13.62 -15.47 -4.34
C GLU A 141 -13.67 -14.08 -5.00
N SER A 142 -14.24 -13.08 -4.31
CA SER A 142 -14.25 -11.68 -4.76
C SER A 142 -12.84 -11.11 -4.88
N LEU A 143 -11.98 -11.33 -3.87
CA LEU A 143 -10.57 -10.90 -3.92
C LEU A 143 -9.83 -11.55 -5.09
N ALA A 144 -10.14 -12.81 -5.41
CA ALA A 144 -9.57 -13.50 -6.57
C ALA A 144 -9.99 -12.84 -7.89
N ASP A 145 -11.26 -12.43 -8.04
CA ASP A 145 -11.72 -11.67 -9.22
C ASP A 145 -10.94 -10.35 -9.36
N GLN A 146 -10.76 -9.63 -8.25
CA GLN A 146 -10.04 -8.37 -8.25
C GLN A 146 -8.55 -8.55 -8.60
N LEU A 147 -7.88 -9.59 -8.08
CA LEU A 147 -6.50 -9.94 -8.45
C LEU A 147 -6.36 -10.27 -9.93
N VAL A 148 -7.33 -10.98 -10.51
CA VAL A 148 -7.35 -11.27 -11.96
C VAL A 148 -7.46 -9.96 -12.76
N THR A 149 -8.31 -9.02 -12.34
CA THR A 149 -8.41 -7.70 -13.00
C THR A 149 -7.11 -6.91 -12.94
N LEU A 150 -6.37 -6.99 -11.83
CA LEU A 150 -5.04 -6.39 -11.71
C LEU A 150 -4.05 -7.00 -12.70
N CYS A 151 -3.97 -8.34 -12.73
CA CYS A 151 -3.08 -9.06 -13.63
C CYS A 151 -3.40 -8.74 -15.10
N ALA A 152 -4.68 -8.77 -15.48
CA ALA A 152 -5.16 -8.37 -16.80
C ALA A 152 -4.81 -6.91 -17.13
N THR A 153 -4.95 -6.00 -16.16
CA THR A 153 -4.59 -4.58 -16.32
C THR A 153 -3.09 -4.39 -16.57
N LEU A 154 -2.25 -5.14 -15.86
CA LEU A 154 -0.80 -5.16 -16.04
C LEU A 154 -0.35 -5.89 -17.32
N ASP A 155 -1.26 -6.65 -17.93
CA ASP A 155 -1.00 -7.57 -19.05
C ASP A 155 -0.10 -8.77 -18.67
N GLU A 156 -0.18 -9.18 -17.40
CA GLU A 156 0.62 -10.26 -16.82
C GLU A 156 -0.20 -11.53 -16.59
N TYR A 157 0.38 -12.69 -16.93
CA TYR A 157 -0.16 -13.99 -16.55
C TYR A 157 0.84 -14.68 -15.61
N PRO A 158 0.83 -14.36 -14.31
CA PRO A 158 1.90 -14.77 -13.40
C PRO A 158 1.84 -16.26 -13.02
N GLY A 159 2.97 -16.77 -12.55
CA GLY A 159 3.03 -17.98 -11.72
C GLY A 159 2.58 -17.66 -10.29
N VAL A 160 1.70 -18.46 -9.72
CA VAL A 160 1.10 -18.18 -8.40
C VAL A 160 1.81 -19.00 -7.32
N ARG A 161 2.24 -18.32 -6.25
CA ARG A 161 2.80 -18.93 -5.04
C ARG A 161 2.07 -18.37 -3.82
N TYR A 162 2.09 -19.13 -2.73
CA TYR A 162 1.50 -18.70 -1.47
C TYR A 162 2.39 -19.09 -0.29
N LYS A 163 2.30 -18.35 0.83
CA LYS A 163 2.92 -18.78 2.08
C LYS A 163 2.12 -19.94 2.65
N LYS A 164 2.77 -21.10 2.80
CA LYS A 164 2.19 -22.22 3.53
C LYS A 164 2.22 -21.93 5.03
N ASP A 165 1.06 -22.04 5.68
CA ASP A 165 0.89 -21.97 7.13
C ASP A 165 0.11 -23.20 7.59
N GLY A 166 0.50 -23.78 8.73
CA GLY A 166 -0.20 -24.95 9.29
C GLY A 166 -1.49 -24.58 10.04
N ASN A 167 -1.65 -23.32 10.42
CA ASN A 167 -2.79 -22.84 11.19
C ASN A 167 -3.83 -22.11 10.33
N MET A 168 -3.46 -21.72 9.10
CA MET A 168 -4.26 -20.84 8.23
C MET A 168 -4.22 -21.34 6.78
N GLU A 169 -5.40 -21.42 6.14
CA GLU A 169 -5.55 -21.92 4.77
C GLU A 169 -6.01 -20.82 3.78
N ASN A 170 -6.14 -19.57 4.22
CA ASN A 170 -6.69 -18.51 3.37
C ASN A 170 -5.78 -18.21 2.16
N ALA A 171 -4.46 -18.10 2.38
CA ALA A 171 -3.50 -17.86 1.31
C ALA A 171 -3.49 -18.98 0.26
N GLU A 172 -3.54 -20.25 0.68
CA GLU A 172 -3.63 -21.41 -0.22
C GLU A 172 -4.94 -21.41 -1.02
N THR A 173 -6.06 -21.18 -0.32
CA THR A 173 -7.40 -21.11 -0.94
C THR A 173 -7.47 -19.99 -1.98
N LEU A 174 -6.97 -18.80 -1.64
CA LEU A 174 -6.95 -17.65 -2.55
C LEU A 174 -6.04 -17.91 -3.75
N ALA A 175 -4.86 -18.50 -3.53
CA ALA A 175 -3.93 -18.83 -4.62
C ALA A 175 -4.55 -19.79 -5.64
N LYS A 176 -5.27 -20.82 -5.17
CA LYS A 176 -6.00 -21.73 -6.05
C LYS A 176 -7.09 -21.01 -6.84
N LEU A 177 -7.92 -20.22 -6.16
CA LEU A 177 -8.99 -19.46 -6.82
C LEU A 177 -8.46 -18.49 -7.89
N VAL A 178 -7.34 -17.82 -7.60
CA VAL A 178 -6.71 -16.89 -8.55
C VAL A 178 -6.13 -17.63 -9.74
N ASP A 179 -5.42 -18.75 -9.53
CA ASP A 179 -4.82 -19.51 -10.62
C ASP A 179 -5.88 -20.13 -11.55
N ASP A 180 -6.97 -20.66 -10.98
CA ASP A 180 -8.12 -21.16 -11.76
C ASP A 180 -8.75 -20.05 -12.61
N LYS A 181 -9.01 -18.87 -12.01
CA LYS A 181 -9.63 -17.73 -12.71
C LYS A 181 -8.69 -17.09 -13.76
N LEU A 182 -7.39 -17.00 -13.48
CA LEU A 182 -6.40 -16.53 -14.46
C LEU A 182 -6.34 -17.47 -15.67
N SER A 183 -6.39 -18.78 -15.43
CA SER A 183 -6.40 -19.79 -16.50
C SER A 183 -7.61 -19.59 -17.41
N ILE A 184 -8.80 -19.44 -16.84
CA ILE A 184 -10.04 -19.17 -17.60
C ILE A 184 -9.92 -17.85 -18.38
N HIS A 185 -9.44 -16.77 -17.74
CA HIS A 185 -9.34 -15.46 -18.38
C HIS A 185 -8.43 -15.47 -19.61
N TYR A 186 -7.26 -16.11 -19.53
CA TYR A 186 -6.29 -16.14 -20.63
C TYR A 186 -6.50 -17.28 -21.64
N GLU A 187 -7.36 -18.26 -21.33
CA GLU A 187 -7.87 -19.22 -22.32
C GLU A 187 -8.94 -18.61 -23.24
N LEU A 188 -9.76 -17.70 -22.71
CA LEU A 188 -10.87 -17.05 -23.41
C LEU A 188 -10.49 -15.78 -24.18
N ASP A 189 -9.24 -15.33 -24.12
CA ASP A 189 -8.83 -14.06 -24.74
C ASP A 189 -9.00 -14.11 -26.27
N ASP A 190 -9.76 -13.14 -26.79
CA ASP A 190 -10.44 -13.10 -28.11
C ASP A 190 -9.49 -13.09 -29.33
N GLY A 191 -8.17 -13.10 -29.10
CA GLY A 191 -7.11 -13.01 -30.10
C GLY A 191 -6.72 -14.33 -30.78
N GLY A 192 -7.36 -15.46 -30.44
CA GLY A 192 -7.11 -16.77 -31.05
C GLY A 192 -5.72 -17.38 -30.78
N LYS A 193 -4.91 -16.76 -29.91
CA LYS A 193 -3.62 -17.26 -29.44
C LYS A 193 -3.68 -17.41 -27.93
N ARG A 194 -3.56 -18.66 -27.44
CA ARG A 194 -3.42 -18.94 -26.01
C ARG A 194 -2.23 -18.15 -25.45
N LYS A 195 -2.48 -17.21 -24.54
CA LYS A 195 -1.41 -16.47 -23.88
C LYS A 195 -0.79 -17.38 -22.81
N GLY A 196 0.49 -17.69 -22.95
CA GLY A 196 1.23 -18.44 -21.93
C GLY A 196 1.52 -17.59 -20.71
N LYS A 197 1.92 -18.23 -19.60
CA LYS A 197 2.37 -17.52 -18.40
C LYS A 197 3.57 -16.62 -18.71
N THR A 198 3.55 -15.41 -18.17
CA THR A 198 4.64 -14.43 -18.27
C THR A 198 5.70 -14.70 -17.21
N GLN A 199 6.82 -13.99 -17.23
CA GLN A 199 7.88 -14.09 -16.20
C GLN A 199 7.47 -13.50 -14.84
N ALA A 200 6.24 -13.02 -14.71
CA ALA A 200 5.75 -12.45 -13.47
C ALA A 200 5.44 -13.53 -12.42
N GLN A 201 5.64 -13.18 -11.15
CA GLN A 201 5.27 -14.00 -10.00
C GLN A 201 4.21 -13.27 -9.18
N LEU A 202 3.19 -14.00 -8.71
CA LEU A 202 2.22 -13.52 -7.73
C LEU A 202 2.44 -14.27 -6.42
N LEU A 203 2.78 -13.56 -5.35
CA LEU A 203 2.91 -14.09 -3.99
C LEU A 203 1.68 -13.69 -3.16
N ILE A 204 1.05 -14.67 -2.53
CA ILE A 204 -0.09 -14.46 -1.62
C ILE A 204 0.30 -14.88 -0.20
N VAL A 205 0.00 -14.03 0.79
CA VAL A 205 0.38 -14.28 2.19
C VAL A 205 -0.66 -13.74 3.16
N ASP A 206 -0.92 -14.45 4.25
CA ASP A 206 -1.77 -13.99 5.36
C ASP A 206 -0.99 -13.08 6.33
N ARG A 207 -1.66 -12.08 6.91
CA ARG A 207 -1.08 -11.02 7.76
C ARG A 207 -0.25 -11.54 8.94
N GLY A 208 -0.59 -12.73 9.46
CA GLY A 208 0.14 -13.38 10.55
C GLY A 208 1.62 -13.68 10.25
N PHE A 209 2.06 -13.64 8.98
CA PHE A 209 3.45 -13.88 8.60
C PHE A 209 4.44 -12.87 9.22
N ASP A 210 3.98 -11.65 9.48
CA ASP A 210 4.75 -10.58 10.13
C ASP A 210 3.82 -9.78 11.03
N PRO A 211 3.74 -10.15 12.33
CA PRO A 211 2.93 -9.42 13.30
C PRO A 211 3.64 -8.20 13.89
N VAL A 212 4.95 -8.03 13.64
CA VAL A 212 5.77 -6.98 14.25
C VAL A 212 5.65 -5.67 13.46
N SER A 213 5.80 -5.73 12.13
CA SER A 213 5.76 -4.53 11.28
C SER A 213 4.51 -3.65 11.45
N PRO A 214 3.29 -4.19 11.62
CA PRO A 214 2.08 -3.39 11.81
C PRO A 214 1.97 -2.63 13.12
N ILE A 215 2.78 -2.96 14.13
CA ILE A 215 2.67 -2.38 15.46
C ILE A 215 3.91 -1.59 15.89
N LEU A 216 4.93 -1.49 15.04
CA LEU A 216 6.13 -0.70 15.33
C LEU A 216 5.93 0.77 15.01
N HIS A 217 6.42 1.66 15.87
CA HIS A 217 6.53 3.07 15.52
C HIS A 217 7.64 3.24 14.48
N GLU A 218 7.23 3.55 13.25
CA GLU A 218 8.14 3.75 12.12
C GLU A 218 8.57 5.21 12.00
N LEU A 219 9.83 5.45 11.65
CA LEU A 219 10.44 6.79 11.59
C LEU A 219 10.72 7.27 10.15
N THR A 220 10.21 6.56 9.14
CA THR A 220 10.14 7.08 7.78
C THR A 220 8.93 7.98 7.59
N TYR A 221 9.09 9.04 6.80
CA TYR A 221 8.19 10.20 6.82
C TYR A 221 6.70 9.87 6.68
N GLN A 222 6.31 9.06 5.69
CA GLN A 222 4.92 8.67 5.48
C GLN A 222 4.40 7.79 6.62
N ALA A 223 5.13 6.73 6.97
CA ALA A 223 4.70 5.82 8.04
C ALA A 223 4.55 6.57 9.38
N MET A 224 5.52 7.42 9.71
CA MET A 224 5.50 8.24 10.92
C MET A 224 4.36 9.25 10.94
N ALA A 225 4.10 9.92 9.81
CA ALA A 225 3.04 10.91 9.71
C ALA A 225 1.66 10.29 9.92
N TYR A 226 1.38 9.14 9.29
CA TYR A 226 0.09 8.47 9.43
C TYR A 226 -0.11 7.75 10.76
N ASP A 227 0.98 7.41 11.47
CA ASP A 227 0.92 6.83 12.82
C ASP A 227 0.70 7.90 13.90
N LEU A 228 1.39 9.04 13.80
CA LEU A 228 1.42 10.04 14.88
C LEU A 228 0.45 11.22 14.69
N ILE A 229 0.02 11.49 13.46
CA ILE A 229 -0.81 12.65 13.10
C ILE A 229 -2.15 12.16 12.53
N GLU A 230 -3.23 12.85 12.88
CA GLU A 230 -4.57 12.56 12.38
C GLU A 230 -4.69 12.93 10.89
N ILE A 231 -4.39 11.98 10.02
CA ILE A 231 -4.54 12.09 8.56
C ILE A 231 -5.72 11.20 8.14
N ASN A 232 -6.78 11.82 7.65
CA ASN A 232 -7.99 11.13 7.20
C ASN A 232 -8.10 11.23 5.68
N GLU A 233 -8.22 10.11 4.98
CA GLU A 233 -8.33 10.07 3.50
C GLU A 233 -7.23 10.91 2.82
N ASP A 234 -5.98 10.69 3.25
CA ASP A 234 -4.79 11.43 2.79
C ASP A 234 -4.85 12.96 2.99
N THR A 235 -5.81 13.46 3.76
CA THR A 235 -6.01 14.89 4.02
C THR A 235 -5.41 15.27 5.36
N TYR A 236 -4.31 16.01 5.29
CA TYR A 236 -3.65 16.61 6.45
C TYR A 236 -4.21 18.00 6.75
N LYS A 237 -4.71 18.18 7.97
CA LYS A 237 -5.23 19.47 8.47
C LYS A 237 -4.18 20.16 9.31
N TYR A 238 -3.90 21.42 9.01
CA TYR A 238 -2.89 22.22 9.71
C TYR A 238 -3.34 23.67 9.92
N LYS A 239 -2.77 24.32 10.94
CA LYS A 239 -3.06 25.72 11.26
C LYS A 239 -2.06 26.63 10.58
N ALA A 240 -2.55 27.60 9.81
CA ALA A 240 -1.71 28.65 9.25
C ALA A 240 -1.37 29.71 10.32
N ASN A 241 -0.37 30.56 10.03
CA ASN A 241 0.09 31.63 10.94
C ASN A 241 -1.01 32.60 11.40
N ASN A 242 -2.10 32.74 10.64
CA ASN A 242 -3.25 33.58 10.97
C ASN A 242 -4.31 32.83 11.82
N GLY A 243 -4.02 31.61 12.27
CA GLY A 243 -4.95 30.75 13.00
C GLY A 243 -5.97 30.03 12.12
N ALA A 244 -6.01 30.31 10.80
CA ALA A 244 -6.95 29.66 9.90
C ALA A 244 -6.56 28.19 9.67
N GLU A 245 -7.53 27.30 9.75
CA GLU A 245 -7.35 25.90 9.39
C GLU A 245 -7.24 25.76 7.87
N LYS A 246 -6.23 25.02 7.44
CA LYS A 246 -5.97 24.66 6.06
C LYS A 246 -5.88 23.15 5.93
N GLN A 247 -6.09 22.68 4.72
CA GLN A 247 -6.03 21.28 4.37
C GLN A 247 -5.06 21.09 3.20
N ALA A 248 -4.31 19.99 3.24
CA ALA A 248 -3.44 19.57 2.16
C ALA A 248 -3.66 18.08 1.89
N LEU A 249 -3.67 17.72 0.61
CA LEU A 249 -3.85 16.34 0.16
C LEU A 249 -2.47 15.72 -0.12
N LEU A 250 -2.14 14.64 0.58
CA LEU A 250 -0.87 13.93 0.49
C LEU A 250 -0.96 12.85 -0.58
N ASN A 251 -0.64 13.17 -1.83
CA ASN A 251 -0.71 12.21 -2.93
C ASN A 251 0.42 12.41 -3.94
N GLU A 252 0.45 11.56 -4.97
CA GLU A 252 1.52 11.57 -5.98
C GLU A 252 1.47 12.76 -6.95
N ASN A 253 0.48 13.65 -6.82
CA ASN A 253 0.51 14.94 -7.53
C ASN A 253 1.47 15.93 -6.88
N ASP A 254 1.81 15.72 -5.61
CA ASP A 254 2.88 16.41 -4.90
C ASP A 254 4.20 15.65 -5.11
N MET A 255 5.04 16.18 -6.00
CA MET A 255 6.35 15.58 -6.30
C MET A 255 7.32 15.65 -5.12
N LEU A 256 7.13 16.60 -4.19
CA LEU A 256 7.94 16.70 -2.98
C LEU A 256 7.54 15.58 -2.01
N TRP A 257 6.24 15.29 -1.85
CA TRP A 257 5.77 14.13 -1.10
C TRP A 257 6.37 12.82 -1.64
N VAL A 258 6.28 12.57 -2.95
CA VAL A 258 6.84 11.35 -3.58
C VAL A 258 8.33 11.20 -3.32
N LYS A 259 9.08 12.31 -3.31
CA LYS A 259 10.53 12.31 -3.04
C LYS A 259 10.86 12.01 -1.57
N LEU A 260 10.04 12.48 -0.64
CA LEU A 260 10.32 12.46 0.79
C LEU A 260 9.65 11.30 1.55
N ARG A 261 8.52 10.78 1.07
CA ARG A 261 7.63 9.85 1.81
C ARG A 261 8.32 8.63 2.41
N HIS A 262 9.35 8.12 1.74
CA HIS A 262 10.10 6.93 2.15
C HIS A 262 11.43 7.24 2.85
N ARG A 263 11.81 8.51 3.00
CA ARG A 263 13.05 8.90 3.69
C ARG A 263 12.85 8.92 5.20
N HIS A 264 13.94 8.74 5.93
CA HIS A 264 13.93 8.85 7.38
C HIS A 264 13.67 10.30 7.82
N ILE A 265 12.93 10.50 8.92
CA ILE A 265 12.53 11.85 9.39
C ILE A 265 13.72 12.79 9.65
N ALA A 266 14.86 12.24 10.07
CA ALA A 266 16.09 13.01 10.25
C ALA A 266 16.58 13.63 8.93
N GLU A 267 16.50 12.91 7.82
CA GLU A 267 16.86 13.43 6.50
C GLU A 267 15.83 14.45 6.01
N VAL A 268 14.54 14.18 6.22
CA VAL A 268 13.44 15.06 5.78
C VAL A 268 13.53 16.43 6.46
N THR A 269 13.76 16.45 7.77
CA THR A 269 13.89 17.69 8.56
C THR A 269 15.12 18.51 8.17
N GLU A 270 16.18 17.88 7.65
CA GLU A 270 17.36 18.55 7.12
C GLU A 270 17.16 19.03 5.67
N GLU A 271 16.46 18.27 4.84
CA GLU A 271 16.31 18.51 3.40
C GLU A 271 15.30 19.62 3.09
N ILE A 272 14.15 19.66 3.78
CA ILE A 272 13.09 20.66 3.50
C ILE A 272 13.64 22.10 3.60
N PRO A 273 14.37 22.50 4.66
CA PRO A 273 14.95 23.83 4.74
C PRO A 273 15.96 24.13 3.62
N LYS A 274 16.77 23.15 3.20
CA LYS A 274 17.72 23.31 2.09
C LYS A 274 16.98 23.61 0.78
N LEU A 275 15.92 22.86 0.48
CA LEU A 275 15.09 23.09 -0.70
C LEU A 275 14.42 24.47 -0.68
N VAL A 276 14.05 24.99 0.49
CA VAL A 276 13.53 26.36 0.60
C VAL A 276 14.64 27.39 0.31
N LYS A 277 15.84 27.21 0.87
CA LYS A 277 16.98 28.12 0.64
C LYS A 277 17.37 28.19 -0.85
N GLU A 278 17.30 27.09 -1.58
CA GLU A 278 17.60 27.07 -3.01
C GLU A 278 16.68 28.00 -3.83
N ILE A 279 15.39 28.08 -3.47
CA ILE A 279 14.45 29.01 -4.10
C ILE A 279 14.81 30.46 -3.78
N SER A 280 15.16 30.77 -2.52
CA SER A 280 15.51 32.14 -2.12
C SER A 280 16.84 32.61 -2.70
N ALA A 281 17.84 31.73 -2.72
CA ALA A 281 19.20 32.02 -3.21
C ALA A 281 19.24 32.23 -4.73
N SER A 282 18.29 31.67 -5.50
CA SER A 282 18.20 31.86 -6.95
C SER A 282 18.07 33.33 -7.38
N LYS A 283 17.68 34.26 -6.48
CA LYS A 283 17.63 35.71 -6.79
C LYS A 283 18.05 36.68 -5.67
N ASN A 284 18.10 36.29 -4.39
CA ASN A 284 18.46 37.23 -3.32
C ASN A 284 19.56 36.65 -2.42
N LYS A 285 20.74 37.29 -2.43
CA LYS A 285 21.82 37.10 -1.45
C LYS A 285 21.38 37.67 -0.10
N GLN A 286 20.52 36.96 0.63
CA GLN A 286 20.33 37.24 2.06
C GLN A 286 21.13 36.23 2.91
N PRO A 287 21.81 36.70 3.98
CA PRO A 287 22.58 35.83 4.87
C PRO A 287 21.66 34.93 5.71
N ASP A 288 22.25 33.88 6.29
CA ASP A 288 21.67 32.77 7.06
C ASP A 288 20.63 33.13 8.16
N ALA A 289 19.48 33.65 7.78
CA ALA A 289 18.32 33.72 8.66
C ALA A 289 17.67 32.32 8.75
N LYS A 290 17.34 31.89 9.98
CA LYS A 290 16.49 30.70 10.21
C LYS A 290 15.20 30.85 9.39
N ILE A 291 14.89 29.83 8.58
CA ILE A 291 13.65 29.80 7.82
C ILE A 291 12.50 29.56 8.79
N THR A 292 11.56 30.51 8.84
CA THR A 292 10.30 30.39 9.57
C THR A 292 9.12 30.45 8.60
N ILE A 293 7.99 29.87 9.00
CA ILE A 293 6.74 29.86 8.21
C ILE A 293 6.26 31.29 7.88
N SER A 294 6.52 32.26 8.76
CA SER A 294 6.27 33.68 8.53
C SER A 294 7.07 34.24 7.35
N ASN A 295 8.36 33.89 7.25
CA ASN A 295 9.20 34.26 6.12
C ASN A 295 8.70 33.61 4.82
N LEU A 296 8.28 32.34 4.86
CA LEU A 296 7.72 31.65 3.69
C LEU A 296 6.46 32.36 3.17
N SER A 297 5.57 32.76 4.07
CA SER A 297 4.32 33.45 3.73
C SER A 297 4.56 34.81 3.07
N GLN A 298 5.59 35.55 3.51
CA GLN A 298 5.98 36.81 2.88
C GLN A 298 6.61 36.59 1.50
N MET A 299 7.43 35.54 1.36
CA MET A 299 8.02 35.18 0.07
C MET A 299 6.96 34.78 -0.97
N MET A 300 5.91 34.06 -0.57
CA MET A 300 4.78 33.73 -1.46
C MET A 300 4.10 34.97 -2.04
N LYS A 301 4.00 36.06 -1.27
CA LYS A 301 3.46 37.34 -1.75
C LYS A 301 4.40 38.03 -2.74
N LYS A 302 5.71 37.95 -2.49
CA LYS A 302 6.75 38.57 -3.33
C LYS A 302 7.04 37.80 -4.63
N MET A 303 6.73 36.49 -4.68
CA MET A 303 7.05 35.62 -5.81
C MET A 303 5.84 34.76 -6.25
N PRO A 304 4.88 35.34 -7.00
CA PRO A 304 3.68 34.62 -7.43
C PRO A 304 3.97 33.36 -8.26
N ALA A 305 5.02 33.40 -9.08
CA ALA A 305 5.42 32.27 -9.94
C ALA A 305 5.81 31.01 -9.14
N PHE A 306 6.33 31.16 -7.92
CA PHE A 306 6.76 30.06 -7.05
C PHE A 306 5.73 29.73 -5.96
N ARG A 307 4.54 30.37 -5.99
CA ARG A 307 3.53 30.23 -4.95
C ARG A 307 3.12 28.78 -4.69
N LYS A 308 2.97 27.98 -5.76
CA LYS A 308 2.61 26.56 -5.65
C LYS A 308 3.69 25.77 -4.91
N GLN A 309 4.94 25.82 -5.40
CA GLN A 309 6.08 25.13 -4.80
C GLN A 309 6.32 25.53 -3.35
N MET A 310 6.11 26.82 -3.03
CA MET A 310 6.28 27.32 -1.67
C MET A 310 5.16 26.86 -0.74
N SER A 311 3.94 26.71 -1.26
CA SER A 311 2.81 26.13 -0.52
C SER A 311 3.09 24.66 -0.18
N GLU A 312 3.53 23.86 -1.15
CA GLU A 312 3.92 22.44 -0.95
C GLU A 312 5.03 22.31 0.11
N LYS A 313 6.09 23.12 -0.01
CA LYS A 313 7.18 23.15 0.99
C LYS A 313 6.72 23.55 2.39
N THR A 314 5.77 24.49 2.49
CA THR A 314 5.21 24.92 3.78
C THR A 314 4.44 23.79 4.45
N VAL A 315 3.63 23.05 3.67
CA VAL A 315 2.88 21.89 4.17
C VAL A 315 3.84 20.84 4.73
N HIS A 316 4.88 20.47 3.99
CA HIS A 316 5.81 19.44 4.43
C HIS A 316 6.68 19.88 5.62
N LEU A 317 7.05 21.17 5.70
CA LEU A 317 7.74 21.71 6.87
C LEU A 317 6.87 21.57 8.13
N GLN A 318 5.60 21.99 8.05
CA GLN A 318 4.68 21.90 9.20
C GLN A 318 4.43 20.43 9.59
N LEU A 319 4.19 19.55 8.61
CA LEU A 319 3.96 18.13 8.87
C LEU A 319 5.18 17.48 9.55
N ALA A 320 6.39 17.80 9.09
CA ALA A 320 7.63 17.29 9.71
C ALA A 320 7.83 17.85 11.13
N GLU A 321 7.53 19.14 11.36
CA GLU A 321 7.55 19.75 12.70
C GLU A 321 6.55 19.09 13.65
N ASP A 322 5.32 18.82 13.18
CA ASP A 322 4.29 18.15 13.96
C ASP A 322 4.73 16.70 14.32
N CYS A 323 5.29 15.95 13.36
CA CYS A 323 5.85 14.63 13.62
C CYS A 323 6.96 14.68 14.70
N MET A 324 7.90 15.61 14.56
CA MET A 324 9.02 15.76 15.52
C MET A 324 8.56 16.19 16.91
N LYS A 325 7.47 16.97 17.01
CA LYS A 325 6.86 17.37 18.27
C LYS A 325 6.27 16.17 19.01
N HIS A 326 5.57 15.28 18.32
CA HIS A 326 5.06 14.03 18.91
C HIS A 326 6.21 13.09 19.29
N TYR A 327 7.21 12.98 18.41
CA TYR A 327 8.38 12.14 18.61
C TYR A 327 9.17 12.48 19.88
N SER A 328 9.54 13.76 20.01
CA SER A 328 10.37 14.26 21.11
C SER A 328 9.67 14.23 22.46
N LYS A 329 8.32 14.20 22.46
CA LYS A 329 7.54 14.18 23.70
C LYS A 329 7.64 12.82 24.38
N ASN A 330 7.35 11.73 23.64
CA ASN A 330 7.14 10.40 24.23
C ASN A 330 7.72 9.24 23.37
N VAL A 331 7.68 9.35 22.04
CA VAL A 331 7.91 8.21 21.13
C VAL A 331 9.39 7.82 21.06
N GLU A 332 10.33 8.75 21.19
CA GLU A 332 11.78 8.44 21.13
C GLU A 332 12.20 7.32 22.11
N LYS A 333 11.77 7.44 23.38
CA LYS A 333 12.07 6.44 24.42
C LYS A 333 11.34 5.12 24.18
N LEU A 334 10.12 5.20 23.64
CA LEU A 334 9.30 4.03 23.30
C LEU A 334 9.97 3.23 22.17
N CYS A 335 10.38 3.89 21.09
CA CYS A 335 11.07 3.26 19.96
C CYS A 335 12.32 2.48 20.39
N LYS A 336 13.06 2.96 21.39
CA LYS A 336 14.23 2.20 21.89
C LYS A 336 13.82 0.81 22.39
N ALA A 337 12.82 0.75 23.27
CA ALA A 337 12.31 -0.51 23.80
C ALA A 337 11.65 -1.37 22.71
N GLU A 338 10.89 -0.76 21.81
CA GLU A 338 10.25 -1.47 20.69
C GLU A 338 11.28 -2.15 19.77
N GLN A 339 12.35 -1.44 19.40
CA GLN A 339 13.39 -1.99 18.53
C GLN A 339 14.18 -3.10 19.21
N ASP A 340 14.49 -2.96 20.51
CA ASP A 340 15.15 -4.01 21.28
C ASP A 340 14.28 -5.29 21.36
N LEU A 341 12.96 -5.14 21.55
CA LEU A 341 12.01 -6.27 21.59
C LEU A 341 11.79 -6.90 20.20
N ALA A 342 11.66 -6.09 19.15
CA ALA A 342 11.41 -6.56 17.79
C ALA A 342 12.62 -7.28 17.19
N VAL A 343 13.82 -6.70 17.34
CA VAL A 343 15.08 -7.30 16.83
C VAL A 343 15.57 -8.42 17.74
N GLY A 344 15.31 -8.32 19.05
CA GLY A 344 15.81 -9.27 20.07
C GLY A 344 17.25 -9.01 20.52
N SER A 345 17.84 -7.89 20.11
CA SER A 345 19.16 -7.41 20.54
C SER A 345 19.14 -5.89 20.69
N ASP A 346 20.06 -5.35 21.49
CA ASP A 346 20.27 -3.91 21.60
C ASP A 346 21.05 -3.33 20.41
N VAL A 347 21.32 -2.03 20.47
CA VAL A 347 22.03 -1.28 19.41
C VAL A 347 23.44 -1.79 19.15
N ASP A 348 24.07 -2.43 20.14
CA ASP A 348 25.42 -3.00 20.04
C ASP A 348 25.38 -4.48 19.56
N GLY A 349 24.18 -5.00 19.26
CA GLY A 349 23.97 -6.39 18.84
C GLY A 349 23.96 -7.38 20.01
N VAL A 350 23.95 -6.92 21.26
CA VAL A 350 23.89 -7.79 22.43
C VAL A 350 22.46 -8.31 22.59
N LYS A 351 22.31 -9.63 22.63
CA LYS A 351 21.00 -10.28 22.77
C LYS A 351 20.29 -9.84 24.05
N VAL A 352 19.00 -9.51 23.92
CA VAL A 352 18.13 -9.21 25.05
C VAL A 352 17.87 -10.50 25.83
N LYS A 353 18.52 -10.64 27.00
CA LYS A 353 18.40 -11.84 27.85
C LYS A 353 17.06 -11.94 28.58
N ASP A 354 16.53 -10.79 29.00
CA ASP A 354 15.27 -10.69 29.75
C ASP A 354 14.42 -9.57 29.14
N PRO A 355 13.52 -9.92 28.19
CA PRO A 355 12.65 -8.94 27.54
C PRO A 355 11.76 -8.16 28.53
N MET A 356 11.46 -8.69 29.71
CA MET A 356 10.65 -8.00 30.72
C MET A 356 11.36 -6.76 31.27
N ARG A 357 12.70 -6.79 31.37
CA ARG A 357 13.50 -5.62 31.80
C ARG A 357 13.43 -4.47 30.81
N THR A 358 13.25 -4.77 29.53
CA THR A 358 13.04 -3.78 28.47
C THR A 358 11.60 -3.25 28.48
N LEU A 359 10.62 -4.12 28.75
CA LEU A 359 9.20 -3.75 28.77
C LEU A 359 8.80 -2.94 30.02
N LEU A 360 9.28 -3.30 31.20
CA LEU A 360 8.82 -2.72 32.47
C LEU A 360 8.90 -1.18 32.54
N PRO A 361 10.00 -0.51 32.09
CA PRO A 361 10.05 0.95 32.04
C PRO A 361 8.95 1.57 31.18
N VAL A 362 8.55 0.90 30.10
CA VAL A 362 7.47 1.35 29.20
C VAL A 362 6.13 1.29 29.93
N LEU A 363 5.85 0.19 30.64
CA LEU A 363 4.58 0.02 31.34
C LEU A 363 4.38 1.03 32.48
N LEU A 364 5.48 1.36 33.19
CA LEU A 364 5.49 2.31 34.31
C LEU A 364 5.38 3.78 33.86
N HIS A 365 5.78 4.10 32.64
CA HIS A 365 5.67 5.45 32.10
C HIS A 365 4.20 5.77 31.71
N PRO A 366 3.74 7.03 31.81
CA PRO A 366 2.38 7.44 31.43
C PRO A 366 2.21 7.55 29.90
N TYR A 367 2.52 6.48 29.16
CA TYR A 367 2.20 6.36 27.73
C TYR A 367 0.70 6.13 27.49
N SER A 368 0.28 6.36 26.25
CA SER A 368 -1.09 6.07 25.84
C SER A 368 -1.38 4.57 25.93
N ILE A 369 -2.66 4.21 26.05
CA ILE A 369 -3.02 2.80 26.14
C ILE A 369 -2.63 2.01 24.87
N PRO A 370 -2.86 2.51 23.64
CA PRO A 370 -2.38 1.86 22.42
C PRO A 370 -0.88 1.59 22.43
N ASP A 371 -0.05 2.55 22.86
CA ASP A 371 1.41 2.37 22.94
C ASP A 371 1.80 1.24 23.89
N LYS A 372 1.12 1.15 25.04
CA LYS A 372 1.38 0.07 26.00
C LYS A 372 0.97 -1.28 25.44
N ILE A 373 -0.14 -1.36 24.71
CA ILE A 373 -0.58 -2.62 24.08
C ILE A 373 0.41 -3.02 22.97
N ARG A 374 0.89 -2.09 22.13
CA ARG A 374 1.94 -2.35 21.12
C ARG A 374 3.20 -2.92 21.78
N ALA A 375 3.67 -2.31 22.86
CA ALA A 375 4.84 -2.80 23.60
C ALA A 375 4.63 -4.21 24.21
N VAL A 376 3.44 -4.49 24.77
CA VAL A 376 3.09 -5.83 25.29
C VAL A 376 3.04 -6.86 24.15
N LEU A 377 2.47 -6.52 23.00
CA LEU A 377 2.43 -7.39 21.82
C LEU A 377 3.84 -7.72 21.33
N LEU A 378 4.72 -6.72 21.20
CA LEU A 378 6.12 -6.93 20.84
C LEU A 378 6.83 -7.86 21.82
N TYR A 379 6.58 -7.71 23.12
CA TYR A 379 7.09 -8.64 24.13
C TYR A 379 6.60 -10.07 23.89
N ILE A 380 5.29 -10.28 23.66
CA ILE A 380 4.71 -11.60 23.40
C ILE A 380 5.31 -12.20 22.12
N PHE A 381 5.44 -11.43 21.04
CA PHE A 381 6.02 -11.88 19.77
C PHE A 381 7.51 -12.21 19.91
N SER A 382 8.25 -11.45 20.73
CA SER A 382 9.67 -11.73 21.00
C SER A 382 9.88 -13.12 21.62
N LEU A 383 8.91 -13.58 22.43
CA LEU A 383 8.90 -14.88 23.11
C LEU A 383 8.20 -15.99 22.31
N ASN A 384 7.55 -15.66 21.19
CA ASN A 384 6.63 -16.54 20.45
C ASN A 384 5.47 -17.08 21.30
N GLY A 385 4.89 -16.21 22.12
CA GLY A 385 3.76 -16.52 23.00
C GLY A 385 4.10 -16.45 24.49
N THR A 386 3.06 -16.43 25.32
CA THR A 386 3.15 -16.37 26.78
C THR A 386 2.15 -17.35 27.43
N THR A 387 2.28 -17.58 28.73
CA THR A 387 1.25 -18.29 29.50
C THR A 387 0.06 -17.37 29.79
N GLU A 388 -1.12 -17.96 29.99
CA GLU A 388 -2.35 -17.23 30.33
C GLU A 388 -2.21 -16.48 31.67
N GLU A 389 -1.57 -17.09 32.66
CA GLU A 389 -1.31 -16.45 33.96
C GLU A 389 -0.44 -15.18 33.81
N ASN A 390 0.64 -15.26 33.03
CA ASN A 390 1.52 -14.11 32.80
C ASN A 390 0.81 -13.01 31.99
N LEU A 391 0.00 -13.39 30.99
CA LEU A 391 -0.79 -12.45 30.23
C LEU A 391 -1.80 -11.70 31.12
N ASN A 392 -2.52 -12.42 31.99
CA ASN A 392 -3.47 -11.81 32.92
C ASN A 392 -2.78 -10.83 33.89
N LYS A 393 -1.58 -11.17 34.38
CA LYS A 393 -0.77 -10.25 35.19
C LYS A 393 -0.39 -8.98 34.42
N LEU A 394 0.05 -9.11 33.16
CA LEU A 394 0.37 -7.96 32.31
C LEU A 394 -0.86 -7.07 32.08
N ILE A 395 -2.01 -7.66 31.74
CA ILE A 395 -3.27 -6.93 31.52
C ILE A 395 -3.68 -6.13 32.77
N GLN A 396 -3.63 -6.76 33.94
CA GLN A 396 -3.96 -6.10 35.22
C GLN A 396 -2.98 -4.99 35.58
N HIS A 397 -1.68 -5.20 35.39
CA HIS A 397 -0.67 -4.16 35.66
C HIS A 397 -0.80 -2.94 34.75
N VAL A 398 -1.19 -3.15 33.49
CA VAL A 398 -1.35 -2.10 32.50
C VAL A 398 -2.73 -1.43 32.58
N LYS A 399 -3.68 -2.04 33.31
CA LYS A 399 -5.08 -1.58 33.45
C LYS A 399 -5.82 -1.53 32.10
N ILE A 400 -5.71 -2.61 31.34
CA ILE A 400 -6.30 -2.78 29.99
C ILE A 400 -7.33 -3.91 29.96
N GLU A 401 -8.01 -4.16 31.07
CA GLU A 401 -8.99 -5.24 31.21
C GLU A 401 -10.09 -5.16 30.13
N ASP A 402 -10.59 -3.95 29.86
CA ASP A 402 -11.63 -3.69 28.84
C ASP A 402 -11.11 -3.78 27.39
N GLN A 403 -9.80 -3.93 27.22
CA GLN A 403 -9.10 -3.91 25.93
C GLN A 403 -8.26 -5.16 25.69
N ARG A 404 -8.50 -6.23 26.44
CA ARG A 404 -7.78 -7.51 26.28
C ARG A 404 -7.90 -8.13 24.88
N GLU A 405 -8.99 -7.85 24.16
CA GLU A 405 -9.26 -8.42 22.84
C GLU A 405 -8.25 -7.96 21.77
N TYR A 406 -7.70 -6.74 21.89
CA TYR A 406 -6.62 -6.26 21.02
C TYR A 406 -5.36 -7.14 21.08
N ILE A 407 -5.19 -7.90 22.16
CA ILE A 407 -4.08 -8.86 22.31
C ILE A 407 -4.51 -10.25 21.86
N LEU A 408 -5.68 -10.72 22.30
CA LEU A 408 -6.12 -12.10 22.06
C LEU A 408 -6.51 -12.36 20.60
N ASN A 409 -7.09 -11.38 19.91
CA ASN A 409 -7.58 -11.55 18.54
C ASN A 409 -6.48 -11.79 17.51
N TRP A 410 -5.22 -11.49 17.82
CA TRP A 410 -4.07 -11.90 17.02
C TRP A 410 -3.99 -13.42 16.80
N LYS A 411 -4.55 -14.23 17.71
CA LYS A 411 -4.68 -15.67 17.53
C LYS A 411 -5.48 -16.02 16.26
N GLN A 412 -6.48 -15.21 15.90
CA GLN A 412 -7.28 -15.42 14.69
C GLN A 412 -6.51 -15.17 13.39
N LEU A 413 -5.38 -14.46 13.48
CA LEU A 413 -4.44 -14.26 12.37
C LEU A 413 -3.38 -15.38 12.30
N GLY A 414 -3.51 -16.43 13.12
CA GLY A 414 -2.54 -17.52 13.22
C GLY A 414 -1.32 -17.20 14.09
N VAL A 415 -1.31 -16.05 14.78
CA VAL A 415 -0.17 -15.60 15.59
C VAL A 415 -0.25 -16.18 17.01
N PRO A 416 0.82 -16.82 17.51
CA PRO A 416 0.81 -17.42 18.85
C PRO A 416 0.82 -16.35 19.95
N ILE A 417 -0.29 -16.24 20.69
CA ILE A 417 -0.42 -15.38 21.87
C ILE A 417 -0.29 -16.18 23.17
N ILE A 418 -1.15 -17.19 23.33
CA ILE A 418 -1.10 -18.11 24.47
C ILE A 418 -0.49 -19.42 23.99
N THR A 419 0.65 -19.79 24.57
CA THR A 419 1.38 -21.00 24.20
C THR A 419 1.83 -21.76 25.44
N VAL A 420 1.79 -23.09 25.37
CA VAL A 420 2.57 -23.94 26.27
C VAL A 420 4.05 -23.87 25.88
N PRO A 421 4.99 -23.89 26.85
CA PRO A 421 6.41 -23.84 26.54
C PRO A 421 6.81 -24.98 25.60
N SER A 422 7.13 -24.64 24.35
CA SER A 422 7.72 -25.58 23.39
C SER A 422 9.24 -25.48 23.48
N PHE A 423 9.92 -26.64 23.47
CA PHE A 423 11.38 -26.71 23.53
C PHE A 423 12.07 -26.19 22.25
N PHE A 424 11.33 -25.99 21.15
CA PHE A 424 11.89 -25.55 19.87
C PHE A 424 10.99 -24.50 19.17
N PRO A 425 11.12 -23.21 19.52
CA PRO A 425 10.50 -22.15 18.73
C PRO A 425 11.18 -22.08 17.34
N ARG A 426 10.43 -22.36 16.27
CA ARG A 426 10.90 -22.06 14.91
C ARG A 426 10.70 -20.57 14.63
N LYS A 427 11.73 -19.75 14.83
CA LYS A 427 11.80 -18.42 14.21
C LYS A 427 12.34 -18.58 12.79
N SER A 428 11.69 -17.93 11.81
CA SER A 428 12.21 -17.86 10.45
C SER A 428 13.55 -17.14 10.45
N SER A 429 14.49 -17.66 9.66
CA SER A 429 15.79 -17.01 9.44
C SER A 429 15.57 -15.66 8.77
N ARG A 430 16.13 -14.60 9.34
CA ARG A 430 16.13 -13.25 8.76
C ARG A 430 17.43 -13.02 7.99
N ARG A 431 17.39 -12.22 6.92
CA ARG A 431 18.63 -11.80 6.23
C ARG A 431 19.47 -10.93 7.17
N ASP A 432 20.79 -11.11 7.15
CA ASP A 432 21.70 -10.25 7.90
C ASP A 432 21.82 -8.89 7.21
N ARG A 433 21.44 -7.83 7.93
CA ARG A 433 21.44 -6.44 7.47
C ARG A 433 22.21 -5.52 8.40
N SER A 434 23.12 -6.06 9.20
CA SER A 434 23.91 -5.29 10.18
C SER A 434 24.67 -4.11 9.56
N GLN A 435 25.05 -4.20 8.28
CA GLN A 435 25.76 -3.13 7.55
C GLN A 435 24.86 -2.00 7.01
N GLU A 436 23.55 -2.21 6.92
CA GLU A 436 22.58 -1.23 6.37
C GLU A 436 21.99 -0.31 7.46
N GLN A 437 22.27 -0.58 8.74
CA GLN A 437 21.67 0.11 9.88
C GLN A 437 22.28 1.49 10.11
N THR A 438 21.73 2.51 9.46
CA THR A 438 22.14 3.92 9.65
C THR A 438 21.59 4.52 10.95
N TYR A 439 20.41 4.09 11.41
CA TYR A 439 19.69 4.70 12.53
C TYR A 439 19.38 3.69 13.64
N ASN A 440 19.82 3.98 14.87
CA ASN A 440 19.66 3.09 16.04
C ASN A 440 18.21 2.75 16.40
N LEU A 441 17.26 3.66 16.07
CA LEU A 441 15.84 3.52 16.37
C LEU A 441 15.02 3.00 15.17
N SER A 442 15.68 2.58 14.09
CA SER A 442 15.04 2.04 12.88
C SER A 442 15.83 0.84 12.36
N ARG A 443 16.06 -0.15 13.24
CA ARG A 443 16.83 -1.37 12.96
C ARG A 443 15.96 -2.48 12.38
N TRP A 444 14.69 -2.53 12.76
CA TRP A 444 13.75 -3.50 12.21
C TRP A 444 13.56 -3.28 10.71
N THR A 445 13.63 -4.38 9.96
CA THR A 445 13.26 -4.43 8.55
C THR A 445 12.01 -5.31 8.43
N PRO A 446 10.94 -4.88 7.73
CA PRO A 446 9.77 -5.73 7.51
C PRO A 446 10.14 -7.06 6.86
N VAL A 447 9.52 -8.15 7.31
CA VAL A 447 9.83 -9.52 6.82
C VAL A 447 9.57 -9.62 5.31
N ILE A 448 8.59 -8.87 4.79
CA ILE A 448 8.27 -8.87 3.36
C ILE A 448 9.44 -8.43 2.48
N LYS A 449 10.37 -7.61 2.98
CA LYS A 449 11.56 -7.21 2.20
C LYS A 449 12.48 -8.41 1.94
N ASP A 450 12.67 -9.26 2.94
CA ASP A 450 13.45 -10.49 2.80
C ASP A 450 12.78 -11.41 1.76
N VAL A 451 11.45 -11.55 1.84
CA VAL A 451 10.65 -12.33 0.89
C VAL A 451 10.76 -11.77 -0.54
N MET A 452 10.66 -10.45 -0.71
CA MET A 452 10.79 -9.77 -2.00
C MET A 452 12.17 -10.04 -2.62
N GLU A 453 13.24 -9.84 -1.87
CA GLU A 453 14.60 -10.07 -2.36
C GLU A 453 14.86 -11.55 -2.65
N ASP A 454 14.44 -12.47 -1.78
CA ASP A 454 14.54 -13.91 -2.00
C ASP A 454 13.75 -14.37 -3.25
N ALA A 455 12.57 -13.79 -3.49
CA ALA A 455 11.77 -14.10 -4.67
C ALA A 455 12.45 -13.62 -5.96
N VAL A 456 12.97 -12.38 -5.96
CA VAL A 456 13.66 -11.80 -7.12
C VAL A 456 14.98 -12.51 -7.41
N GLU A 457 15.68 -12.99 -6.38
CA GLU A 457 16.90 -13.78 -6.51
C GLU A 457 16.64 -15.28 -6.79
N ASN A 458 15.37 -15.71 -6.87
CA ASN A 458 14.96 -17.12 -6.99
C ASN A 458 15.50 -18.02 -5.87
N LYS A 459 15.64 -17.50 -4.65
CA LYS A 459 16.08 -18.22 -3.44
C LYS A 459 14.94 -18.52 -2.46
N LEU A 460 13.71 -18.08 -2.76
CA LEU A 460 12.56 -18.27 -1.89
C LEU A 460 12.21 -19.76 -1.75
N ASP A 461 12.28 -20.29 -0.52
CA ASP A 461 12.08 -21.71 -0.21
C ASP A 461 10.74 -22.24 -0.70
N THR A 462 10.77 -23.24 -1.59
CA THR A 462 9.58 -23.89 -2.17
C THR A 462 8.76 -24.67 -1.14
N ARG A 463 9.34 -25.08 -0.01
CA ARG A 463 8.59 -25.76 1.07
C ARG A 463 7.70 -24.79 1.83
N GLU A 464 8.22 -23.59 2.09
CA GLU A 464 7.49 -22.52 2.78
C GLU A 464 6.59 -21.72 1.84
N TRP A 465 6.99 -21.61 0.57
CA TRP A 465 6.32 -20.87 -0.50
C TRP A 465 6.10 -21.76 -1.73
N PRO A 466 5.24 -22.79 -1.63
CA PRO A 466 4.96 -23.69 -2.75
C PRO A 466 4.36 -22.96 -3.94
N HIS A 467 4.57 -23.55 -5.12
CA HIS A 467 3.91 -23.11 -6.36
C HIS A 467 2.51 -23.73 -6.42
N GLN A 468 1.50 -22.87 -6.57
CA GLN A 468 0.22 -23.28 -7.14
C GLN A 468 0.39 -23.50 -8.64
N SER A 469 1.18 -22.63 -9.28
CA SER A 469 1.57 -22.75 -10.69
C SER A 469 2.92 -22.10 -10.96
N GLU A 470 3.66 -22.67 -11.92
CA GLU A 470 4.99 -22.18 -12.30
C GLU A 470 4.93 -21.12 -13.40
N CYS A 471 5.88 -20.20 -13.41
CA CYS A 471 6.12 -19.27 -14.52
C CYS A 471 7.45 -19.60 -15.22
N PRO A 472 7.64 -19.16 -16.48
CA PRO A 472 8.96 -19.19 -17.10
C PRO A 472 10.01 -18.47 -16.24
N ALA A 473 11.23 -19.01 -16.21
CA ALA A 473 12.33 -18.38 -15.50
C ALA A 473 12.58 -16.95 -16.01
N ALA A 474 12.79 -16.01 -15.08
CA ALA A 474 13.19 -14.65 -15.40
C ALA A 474 14.53 -14.66 -16.15
N TRP A 475 14.64 -13.90 -17.24
CA TRP A 475 15.85 -13.85 -18.05
C TRP A 475 17.00 -13.23 -17.23
N ASN A 476 18.00 -14.01 -16.88
CA ASN A 476 19.13 -13.62 -16.03
C ASN A 476 20.30 -12.94 -16.79
N GLY A 477 20.05 -12.45 -18.00
CA GLY A 477 21.05 -11.74 -18.82
C GLY A 477 22.22 -12.60 -19.32
N SER A 478 22.29 -13.88 -18.95
CA SER A 478 23.49 -14.72 -19.06
C SER A 478 23.21 -16.06 -19.74
N GLY A 479 22.39 -16.06 -20.79
CA GLY A 479 22.12 -17.23 -21.62
C GLY A 479 22.77 -17.10 -22.98
N ALA A 480 23.71 -18.00 -23.31
CA ALA A 480 24.17 -18.18 -24.68
C ALA A 480 22.96 -18.54 -25.57
N VAL A 481 22.72 -17.73 -26.60
CA VAL A 481 21.66 -17.99 -27.60
C VAL A 481 22.04 -19.27 -28.33
N SER A 482 21.38 -20.39 -28.03
CA SER A 482 21.51 -21.61 -28.81
C SER A 482 21.03 -21.32 -30.24
N ALA A 483 21.94 -21.39 -31.20
CA ALA A 483 21.74 -21.05 -32.62
C ALA A 483 20.77 -22.00 -33.38
N ARG A 484 19.93 -22.78 -32.68
CA ARG A 484 19.04 -23.79 -33.29
C ARG A 484 17.56 -23.46 -33.31
N GLN A 485 17.11 -22.31 -32.77
CA GLN A 485 15.73 -21.87 -32.97
C GLN A 485 15.64 -20.79 -34.06
N LYS A 486 15.17 -21.22 -35.24
CA LYS A 486 14.77 -20.34 -36.34
C LYS A 486 13.84 -19.22 -35.84
N HIS A 487 14.28 -17.98 -35.98
CA HIS A 487 13.51 -16.78 -35.67
C HIS A 487 12.16 -16.75 -36.40
N LYS A 488 11.07 -16.63 -35.63
CA LYS A 488 9.85 -15.93 -36.07
C LYS A 488 9.96 -14.50 -35.54
N PRO A 489 9.82 -13.45 -36.36
CA PRO A 489 9.80 -12.08 -35.87
C PRO A 489 8.42 -11.82 -35.28
N SER A 490 8.30 -11.82 -33.96
CA SER A 490 7.10 -11.37 -33.26
C SER A 490 7.40 -10.06 -32.57
N SER A 491 6.62 -9.03 -32.95
CA SER A 491 6.23 -7.84 -32.17
C SER A 491 7.22 -7.27 -31.16
N GLN A 492 7.62 -6.01 -31.39
CA GLN A 492 8.29 -5.11 -30.44
C GLN A 492 8.00 -5.43 -28.96
N ASP A 493 8.82 -6.28 -28.34
CA ASP A 493 8.89 -6.39 -26.88
C ASP A 493 9.66 -5.16 -26.39
N GLU A 494 8.93 -4.07 -26.18
CA GLU A 494 9.40 -3.01 -25.31
C GLU A 494 9.86 -3.67 -24.01
N ARG A 495 11.09 -3.36 -23.60
CA ARG A 495 11.82 -3.86 -22.42
C ARG A 495 10.98 -3.79 -21.12
N ARG A 496 10.00 -4.67 -20.95
CA ARG A 496 9.27 -4.81 -19.69
C ARG A 496 10.06 -5.78 -18.83
N GLY A 497 10.62 -5.27 -17.75
CA GLY A 497 11.27 -6.09 -16.73
C GLY A 497 10.28 -7.06 -16.10
N ALA A 498 10.78 -8.09 -15.41
CA ALA A 498 9.94 -9.03 -14.69
C ALA A 498 9.12 -8.30 -13.61
N ARG A 499 7.94 -8.80 -13.26
CA ARG A 499 7.12 -8.22 -12.18
C ARG A 499 6.95 -9.19 -11.03
N LEU A 500 7.09 -8.67 -9.82
CA LEU A 500 6.74 -9.38 -8.60
C LEU A 500 5.51 -8.72 -8.00
N ILE A 501 4.38 -9.40 -8.09
CA ILE A 501 3.11 -8.96 -7.52
C ILE A 501 2.95 -9.63 -6.16
N ILE A 502 2.63 -8.86 -5.13
CA ILE A 502 2.46 -9.34 -3.76
C ILE A 502 1.10 -8.91 -3.25
N PHE A 503 0.36 -9.86 -2.71
CA PHE A 503 -0.92 -9.62 -2.05
C PHE A 503 -0.88 -10.10 -0.60
N VAL A 504 -1.06 -9.18 0.34
CA VAL A 504 -1.15 -9.50 1.78
C VAL A 504 -2.62 -9.50 2.19
N ILE A 505 -3.13 -10.67 2.53
CA ILE A 505 -4.45 -10.84 3.14
C ILE A 505 -4.36 -10.27 4.55
N GLY A 506 -5.05 -9.17 4.83
CA GLY A 506 -5.12 -8.56 6.17
C GLY A 506 -4.48 -7.19 6.24
N GLY A 507 -4.05 -6.62 5.11
CA GLY A 507 -3.52 -5.27 5.07
C GLY A 507 -2.00 -5.22 4.96
N VAL A 508 -1.51 -4.09 4.45
CA VAL A 508 -0.10 -3.76 4.24
C VAL A 508 0.16 -2.43 4.95
N THR A 509 1.28 -2.38 5.65
CA THR A 509 1.73 -1.18 6.38
C THR A 509 2.53 -0.24 5.48
N TYR A 510 2.65 1.03 5.86
CA TYR A 510 3.47 1.98 5.10
C TYR A 510 4.97 1.59 5.05
N SER A 511 5.49 0.88 6.06
CA SER A 511 6.87 0.36 6.02
C SER A 511 7.03 -0.82 5.06
N GLU A 512 6.02 -1.66 4.91
CA GLU A 512 6.01 -2.72 3.89
C GLU A 512 5.81 -2.15 2.47
N MET A 513 4.98 -1.11 2.31
CA MET A 513 4.86 -0.38 1.05
C MET A 513 6.21 0.18 0.62
N ARG A 514 6.95 0.81 1.55
CA ARG A 514 8.32 1.32 1.33
C ARG A 514 9.26 0.23 0.77
N CYS A 515 9.18 -0.99 1.29
CA CYS A 515 10.03 -2.10 0.87
C CYS A 515 9.88 -2.42 -0.63
N ALA A 516 8.67 -2.32 -1.19
CA ALA A 516 8.45 -2.54 -2.62
C ALA A 516 9.23 -1.54 -3.49
N TYR A 517 9.27 -0.26 -3.08
CA TYR A 517 10.06 0.77 -3.76
C TYR A 517 11.56 0.53 -3.58
N GLU A 518 12.02 0.22 -2.37
CA GLU A 518 13.44 -0.05 -2.09
C GLU A 518 13.98 -1.20 -2.95
N VAL A 519 13.27 -2.33 -2.98
CA VAL A 519 13.68 -3.51 -3.76
C VAL A 519 13.65 -3.22 -5.26
N THR A 520 12.62 -2.52 -5.75
CA THR A 520 12.54 -2.12 -7.16
C THR A 520 13.69 -1.21 -7.57
N GLN A 521 14.06 -0.25 -6.72
CA GLN A 521 15.18 0.66 -6.97
C GLN A 521 16.53 -0.06 -6.95
N ALA A 522 16.68 -1.07 -6.08
CA ALA A 522 17.90 -1.86 -5.96
C ALA A 522 18.12 -2.79 -7.15
N VAL A 523 17.10 -3.55 -7.56
CA VAL A 523 17.26 -4.59 -8.59
C VAL A 523 17.12 -4.06 -10.01
N LYS A 524 16.27 -3.04 -10.25
CA LYS A 524 15.98 -2.38 -11.55
C LYS A 524 15.43 -3.26 -12.67
N SER A 525 15.76 -4.56 -12.72
CA SER A 525 15.24 -5.53 -13.70
C SER A 525 13.89 -6.12 -13.29
N CYS A 526 13.46 -5.89 -12.04
CA CYS A 526 12.18 -6.34 -11.53
C CYS A 526 11.42 -5.17 -10.88
N GLU A 527 10.14 -5.01 -11.25
CA GLU A 527 9.20 -4.08 -10.63
C GLU A 527 8.37 -4.85 -9.58
N VAL A 528 8.44 -4.43 -8.32
CA VAL A 528 7.65 -5.00 -7.22
C VAL A 528 6.36 -4.19 -7.05
N ILE A 529 5.21 -4.84 -7.05
CA ILE A 529 3.90 -4.22 -6.84
C ILE A 529 3.25 -4.93 -5.64
N ILE A 530 2.92 -4.19 -4.59
CA ILE A 530 2.32 -4.73 -3.37
C ILE A 530 0.90 -4.21 -3.19
N GLY A 531 0.01 -5.03 -2.65
CA GLY A 531 -1.35 -4.58 -2.37
C GLY A 531 -2.06 -5.34 -1.28
N GLN A 532 -3.22 -4.78 -0.94
CA GLN A 532 -4.07 -5.16 0.18
C GLN A 532 -5.55 -5.09 -0.20
N PHE A 533 -6.41 -5.53 0.71
CA PHE A 533 -7.86 -5.44 0.48
C PHE A 533 -8.50 -4.16 1.02
N GLU A 534 -7.90 -3.46 1.99
CA GLU A 534 -8.49 -2.27 2.62
C GLU A 534 -7.56 -1.07 2.49
N SER A 535 -8.09 0.10 2.18
CA SER A 535 -7.30 1.35 2.07
C SER A 535 -7.20 2.11 3.39
N SER A 536 -7.85 1.62 4.46
CA SER A 536 -8.13 2.46 5.62
C SER A 536 -6.84 2.87 6.33
N THR A 537 -6.71 4.18 6.52
CA THR A 537 -5.80 4.86 7.43
C THR A 537 -6.08 4.54 8.90
N GLU A 538 -7.10 3.72 9.18
CA GLU A 538 -7.32 3.24 10.53
C GLU A 538 -6.15 2.36 10.91
N LEU A 539 -5.49 2.73 12.02
CA LEU A 539 -4.43 1.92 12.62
C LEU A 539 -4.92 0.47 12.61
N PHE A 540 -4.12 -0.44 12.04
CA PHE A 540 -4.38 -1.89 12.03
C PHE A 540 -4.94 -2.42 13.36
N PHE A 541 -4.53 -1.76 14.44
CA PHE A 541 -5.04 -1.89 15.79
C PHE A 541 -6.58 -1.86 15.92
N ASN A 542 -7.28 -0.94 15.25
CA ASN A 542 -8.74 -0.82 15.30
C ASN A 542 -9.45 -2.03 14.68
N LEU A 543 -8.86 -2.64 13.64
CA LEU A 543 -9.40 -3.83 12.98
C LEU A 543 -9.40 -5.07 13.90
N LEU A 544 -8.59 -5.06 14.95
CA LEU A 544 -8.48 -6.17 15.91
C LEU A 544 -9.45 -6.06 17.09
N LYS A 545 -10.23 -4.98 17.17
CA LYS A 545 -11.21 -4.78 18.25
C LYS A 545 -12.43 -5.69 18.10
N GLU A 546 -12.81 -6.00 16.85
CA GLU A 546 -14.00 -6.77 16.46
C GLU A 546 -13.61 -8.07 15.73
#